data_AF-A0A6B0WDU8-F1
#
_entry.id   AF-A0A6B0WDU8-F1
#
_cell.length_a   1.000
_cell.length_b   1.000
_cell.length_c   1.000
_cell.angle_alpha   90.00
_cell.angle_beta   90.00
_cell.angle_gamma   90.00
#
_symmetry.space_group_name_H-M   'P 1'
#
loop_
_entity.id
_entity.type
_entity.pdbx_description
1 polymer ?
#
loop_
_entity_poly.entity_id
_entity_poly.type
_entity_poly.pdbx_seq_one_letter_code
_entity_poly.pdbx_strand_id
1 'polypeptide(L)' 'MLGFRATAASTDIAVDGDEIAEADWYTPGRIEADTAAGTLILPPFDSISRRLVDDWLAEREGARQGRSS' A
#
# COMPACT_ATOMS: atom_id res chain seq x y z
N MET A 1 -10.06 -7.77 -14.40
CA MET A 1 -8.74 -7.19 -14.05
C MET A 1 -7.86 -8.28 -13.48
N LEU A 2 -6.56 -8.27 -13.77
CA LEU A 2 -5.58 -9.18 -13.18
C LEU A 2 -4.72 -8.40 -12.17
N GLY A 3 -4.56 -8.94 -10.97
CA GLY A 3 -3.74 -8.34 -9.92
C GLY A 3 -2.34 -8.95 -9.89
N PHE A 4 -1.32 -8.10 -9.73
CA PHE A 4 0.08 -8.52 -9.67
C PHE A 4 0.74 -7.95 -8.42
N ARG A 5 1.79 -8.64 -7.95
CA ARG A 5 2.75 -8.11 -6.97
C ARG A 5 4.08 -7.89 -7.68
N ALA A 6 4.74 -6.79 -7.36
CA ALA A 6 6.05 -6.45 -7.89
C ALA A 6 6.96 -5.93 -6.77
N THR A 7 8.27 -6.05 -6.98
CA THR A 7 9.27 -5.39 -6.15
C THR A 7 9.87 -4.26 -6.97
N ALA A 8 9.89 -3.05 -6.41
CA ALA A 8 10.45 -1.90 -7.08
C ALA A 8 11.98 -2.01 -7.18
N ALA A 9 12.54 -1.65 -8.33
CA ALA A 9 13.99 -1.64 -8.55
C ALA A 9 14.66 -0.34 -8.04
N SER A 10 13.88 0.74 -7.89
CA SER A 10 14.28 2.01 -7.27
C SER A 10 13.11 2.56 -6.44
N THR A 11 13.40 3.50 -5.55
CA THR A 11 12.42 4.28 -4.78
C THR A 11 12.14 5.65 -5.37
N ASP A 12 12.79 6.03 -6.48
CA ASP A 12 12.52 7.29 -7.15
C ASP A 12 11.08 7.30 -7.72
N ILE A 13 10.34 8.37 -7.44
CA ILE A 13 8.99 8.57 -7.97
C ILE A 13 9.03 9.73 -8.97
N ALA A 14 8.52 9.49 -10.17
CA ALA A 14 8.29 10.51 -11.18
C ALA A 14 6.86 10.34 -11.73
N VAL A 15 5.97 11.27 -11.38
CA VAL A 15 4.60 11.31 -11.89
C VAL A 15 4.53 12.20 -13.12
N ASP A 16 3.74 11.83 -14.12
CA ASP A 16 3.52 12.64 -15.32
C ASP A 16 2.57 13.83 -15.09
N GLY A 17 1.70 13.74 -14.08
CA GLY A 17 0.70 14.75 -13.76
C GLY A 17 -0.55 14.74 -14.65
N ASP A 18 -0.56 13.92 -15.72
CA ASP A 18 -1.67 13.80 -16.67
C ASP A 18 -2.57 12.59 -16.34
N GLU A 19 -1.97 11.44 -16.03
CA GLU A 19 -2.68 10.22 -15.59
C GLU A 19 -2.69 10.12 -14.06
N ILE A 20 -1.55 10.38 -13.42
CA ILE A 20 -1.37 10.29 -11.97
C ILE A 20 -0.93 11.64 -11.42
N ALA A 21 -1.76 12.23 -10.56
CA ALA A 21 -1.46 13.50 -9.93
C ALA A 21 -0.39 13.38 -8.83
N GLU A 22 -0.45 12.32 -8.02
CA GLU A 22 0.41 12.13 -6.85
C GLU A 22 0.77 10.66 -6.64
N ALA A 23 1.97 10.41 -6.13
CA ALA A 23 2.42 9.08 -5.71
C ALA A 23 3.40 9.20 -4.54
N ASP A 24 3.34 8.26 -3.61
CA ASP A 24 4.23 8.21 -2.43
C ASP A 24 4.43 6.75 -1.98
N TRP A 25 5.48 6.53 -1.20
CA TRP A 25 5.75 5.27 -0.53
C TRP A 25 5.08 5.21 0.85
N TYR A 26 4.46 4.06 1.13
CA TYR A 26 3.75 3.83 2.37
C TYR A 26 4.35 2.69 3.17
N THR A 27 4.39 2.88 4.49
CA THR A 27 4.64 1.80 5.45
C THR A 27 3.29 1.32 6.00
N PRO A 28 3.19 0.08 6.54
CA PRO A 28 1.95 -0.39 7.16
C PRO A 28 1.45 0.55 8.28
N GLY A 29 2.35 1.04 9.12
CA GLY A 29 1.99 1.97 10.21
C GLY A 29 1.52 3.33 9.71
N ARG A 30 2.09 3.83 8.59
CA ARG A 30 1.60 5.07 7.96
C ARG A 30 0.20 4.89 7.38
N ILE A 31 -0.08 3.76 6.73
CA ILE A 31 -1.43 3.47 6.20
C ILE A 31 -2.46 3.45 7.32
N GLU A 32 -2.15 2.78 8.44
CA GLU A 32 -3.03 2.73 9.61
C GLU A 32 -3.29 4.14 10.17
N ALA A 33 -2.23 4.90 10.42
CA ALA A 33 -2.32 6.26 10.98
C ALA A 33 -3.08 7.22 10.06
N ASP A 34 -2.76 7.25 8.76
CA ASP A 34 -3.35 8.18 7.80
C ASP A 34 -4.81 7.81 7.48
N THR A 35 -5.15 6.51 7.48
CA THR A 35 -6.55 6.08 7.35
C THR A 35 -7.36 6.45 8.59
N ALA A 36 -6.80 6.28 9.80
CA ALA A 36 -7.44 6.70 11.04
C ALA A 36 -7.62 8.22 11.13
N ALA A 37 -6.67 8.99 10.59
CA ALA A 37 -6.73 10.44 10.49
C ALA A 37 -7.67 10.94 9.36
N GLY A 38 -8.13 10.05 8.47
CA GLY A 38 -8.94 10.40 7.31
C GLY A 38 -8.19 11.14 6.21
N THR A 39 -6.85 11.15 6.25
CA THR A 39 -5.98 11.78 5.25
C THR A 39 -5.59 10.82 4.13
N LEU A 40 -5.81 9.51 4.32
CA LEU A 40 -5.70 8.48 3.29
C LEU A 40 -7.03 7.73 3.18
N ILE A 41 -7.55 7.62 1.96
CA ILE A 41 -8.75 6.83 1.66
C ILE A 41 -8.31 5.61 0.85
N LEU A 42 -8.51 4.42 1.42
CA LEU A 42 -8.26 3.16 0.71
C LEU A 42 -9.36 2.88 -0.32
N PRO A 43 -9.06 2.09 -1.37
CA PRO A 43 -10.08 1.65 -2.32
C PRO A 43 -11.26 0.92 -1.67
N PRO A 44 -12.44 0.88 -2.34
CA PRO A 44 -13.62 0.14 -1.86
C PRO A 44 -13.31 -1.31 -1.51
N PHE A 45 -13.99 -1.83 -0.48
CA PHE A 45 -13.68 -3.13 0.13
C PHE A 45 -13.78 -4.32 -0.84
N ASP A 46 -14.61 -4.21 -1.87
CA ASP A 46 -14.89 -5.23 -2.89
C ASP A 46 -13.99 -5.10 -4.14
N SER A 47 -13.08 -4.13 -4.16
CA SER A 47 -12.18 -3.90 -5.30
C SER A 47 -10.95 -4.81 -5.28
N ILE A 48 -10.43 -5.16 -6.47
CA ILE A 48 -9.17 -5.92 -6.60
C ILE A 48 -7.99 -5.15 -5.98
N SER A 49 -7.97 -3.82 -6.11
CA SER A 49 -6.93 -2.96 -5.54
C SER A 49 -6.92 -3.04 -4.02
N ARG A 50 -8.09 -3.06 -3.38
CA ARG A 50 -8.18 -3.24 -1.94
C ARG A 50 -7.61 -4.58 -1.49
N ARG A 51 -7.98 -5.67 -2.19
CA ARG A 51 -7.47 -7.01 -1.86
C ARG A 51 -5.93 -7.09 -1.94
N LEU A 52 -5.32 -6.45 -2.93
CA LEU A 52 -3.85 -6.40 -3.05
C LEU A 52 -3.18 -5.68 -1.88
N VAL A 53 -3.77 -4.57 -1.42
CA VAL A 53 -3.27 -3.82 -0.26
C VAL A 53 -3.43 -4.61 1.03
N ASP A 54 -4.62 -5.19 1.27
CA ASP A 54 -4.92 -5.95 2.47
C ASP A 54 -4.02 -7.19 2.60
N ASP A 55 -3.82 -7.93 1.50
CA ASP A 55 -2.93 -9.09 1.53
C ASP A 55 -1.47 -8.68 1.84
N TRP A 56 -0.98 -7.57 1.27
CA TRP A 56 0.37 -7.06 1.56
C TRP A 56 0.49 -6.64 3.04
N LEU A 57 -0.51 -5.98 3.62
CA LEU A 57 -0.52 -5.63 5.03
C LEU A 57 -0.42 -6.88 5.93
N ALA A 58 -1.22 -7.92 5.62
CA ALA A 58 -1.19 -9.18 6.37
C ALA A 58 0.19 -9.88 6.30
N GLU A 59 0.84 -9.88 5.14
CA GLU A 59 2.22 -10.39 4.97
C GLU A 59 3.21 -9.62 5.86
N ARG A 60 3.10 -8.28 5.91
CA ARG A 60 3.99 -7.43 6.71
C ARG A 60 3.76 -7.58 8.22
N GLU A 61 2.53 -7.79 8.64
CA GLU A 61 2.20 -8.09 10.03
C GLU A 61 2.76 -9.43 10.48
N GLY A 62 2.61 -10.48 9.67
CA GLY A 62 3.20 -11.79 9.96
C GLY A 62 4.73 -11.72 10.06
N ALA A 63 5.38 -10.99 9.15
CA ALA A 63 6.82 -10.78 9.19
C ALA A 63 7.28 -9.97 10.41
N ARG A 64 6.47 -9.06 10.94
CA ARG A 64 6.77 -8.30 12.17
C ARG A 64 6.71 -9.20 13.39
N GLN A 65 5.70 -10.07 13.48
CA GLN A 65 5.50 -10.99 14.60
C GLN A 65 6.62 -12.05 14.68
N GLY A 66 7.09 -12.55 13.52
CA GLY A 66 8.17 -13.54 13.47
C GLY A 66 9.58 -13.01 13.79
N ARG A 67 9.78 -11.69 13.87
CA ARG A 67 11.08 -11.06 14.22
C ARG A 67 11.21 -10.72 15.71
N SER A 68 10.15 -10.90 16.50
CA SER A 68 10.15 -10.66 17.96
C SER A 68 10.40 -11.94 18.78
N SER A 69 11.10 -12.93 18.22
CA SER A 69 11.48 -14.19 18.90
C SER A 69 12.97 -14.48 18.74
#